data_AF-A0A923FHV3-F1
#
_entry.id   AF-A0A923FHV3-F1
#
_cell.length_a   1.000
_cell.length_b   1.000
_cell.length_c   1.000
_cell.angle_alpha   90.00
_cell.angle_beta   90.00
_cell.angle_gamma   90.00
#
_symmetry.space_group_name_H-M   'P 1'
#
loop_
_entity.id
_entity.type
_entity.pdbx_description
1 polymer ?
#
loop_
_entity_poly.entity_id
_entity_poly.type
_entity_poly.pdbx_seq_one_letter_code
_entity_poly.pdbx_strand_id
1 'polypeptide(L)'
;MDAEEEFWHELVLAGVGGRTIREAKQNLTYVEALAWMQYAQKAGSLNLGLRVEHGFAMLATLLNNVHGGKATFEDFLPDRGQKPEPKAATPQDLLALLQSVKR
;
A
#
# COMPACT_ATOMS: atom_id res chain seq x y z
N MET A 1 2.87 -14.75 -0.20
CA MET A 1 1.54 -14.75 -0.84
C MET A 1 1.76 -14.52 -2.32
N ASP A 2 1.20 -15.38 -3.17
CA ASP A 2 1.23 -15.16 -4.62
C ASP A 2 0.07 -14.25 -5.08
N ALA A 3 0.11 -13.79 -6.33
CA ALA A 3 -0.86 -12.84 -6.86
C ALA A 3 -2.27 -13.43 -7.02
N GLU A 4 -2.40 -14.75 -7.21
CA GLU A 4 -3.70 -15.40 -7.31
C GLU A 4 -4.36 -15.46 -5.93
N GLU A 5 -3.60 -15.86 -4.91
CA GLU A 5 -4.03 -15.89 -3.53
C GLU A 5 -4.47 -14.50 -3.06
N GLU A 6 -3.69 -13.46 -3.36
CA GLU A 6 -4.05 -12.06 -3.06
C GLU A 6 -5.38 -11.66 -3.73
N PHE A 7 -5.57 -12.01 -5.02
CA PHE A 7 -6.80 -11.72 -5.74
C PHE A 7 -8.04 -12.36 -5.08
N TRP A 8 -7.94 -13.60 -4.60
CA TRP A 8 -9.05 -14.24 -3.90
C TRP A 8 -9.38 -13.56 -2.56
N HIS A 9 -8.39 -13.05 -1.84
CA HIS A 9 -8.61 -12.27 -0.61
C HIS A 9 -9.34 -10.95 -0.93
N GLU A 10 -8.89 -10.26 -1.97
CA GLU A 10 -9.48 -9.01 -2.48
C GLU A 10 -10.97 -9.18 -2.83
N LEU A 11 -11.34 -10.26 -3.52
CA LEU A 11 -12.74 -10.56 -3.85
C LEU A 11 -13.60 -10.74 -2.59
N VAL A 12 -13.12 -11.50 -1.61
CA VAL A 12 -13.87 -11.76 -0.37
C VAL A 12 -14.01 -10.49 0.47
N LEU A 13 -12.97 -9.66 0.54
CA LEU A 13 -13.02 -8.36 1.22
C LEU A 13 -14.02 -7.40 0.56
N ALA A 14 -14.16 -7.46 -0.76
CA ALA A 14 -15.16 -6.72 -1.51
C ALA A 14 -16.58 -7.34 -1.46
N GLY A 15 -16.75 -8.48 -0.79
CA GLY A 15 -18.03 -9.18 -0.68
C GLY A 15 -18.46 -9.91 -1.97
N VAL A 16 -17.51 -10.19 -2.87
CA VAL A 16 -17.77 -10.87 -4.15
C VAL A 16 -17.58 -12.38 -3.98
N GLY A 17 -18.60 -13.15 -4.36
CA GLY A 17 -18.55 -14.62 -4.34
C GLY A 17 -18.72 -15.28 -2.97
N GLY A 18 -18.71 -14.54 -1.86
CA GLY A 18 -19.01 -15.09 -0.53
C GLY A 18 -18.25 -14.39 0.60
N ARG A 19 -18.20 -15.02 1.78
CA ARG A 19 -17.47 -14.52 2.97
C ARG A 19 -16.15 -15.25 3.20
N THR A 20 -15.86 -16.27 2.39
CA THR A 20 -14.62 -17.04 2.44
C THR A 20 -14.09 -17.30 1.03
N ILE A 21 -12.78 -17.54 0.90
CA ILE A 21 -12.17 -17.88 -0.40
C ILE A 21 -12.81 -19.14 -0.99
N ARG A 22 -13.14 -20.12 -0.14
CA ARG A 22 -13.81 -21.35 -0.56
C ARG A 22 -15.17 -21.05 -1.20
N GLU A 23 -15.98 -20.20 -0.57
CA GLU A 23 -17.27 -19.79 -1.13
C GLU A 23 -17.08 -19.01 -2.44
N ALA A 24 -16.12 -18.08 -2.50
CA ALA A 24 -15.83 -17.33 -3.72
C ALA A 24 -15.47 -18.26 -4.90
N LYS A 25 -14.60 -19.25 -4.66
CA LYS A 25 -14.24 -20.26 -5.68
C LYS A 25 -15.40 -21.19 -6.07
N GLN A 26 -16.35 -21.42 -5.17
CA GLN A 26 -17.52 -22.26 -5.43
C GLN A 26 -18.64 -21.50 -6.17
N ASN A 27 -18.83 -20.22 -5.86
CA ASN A 27 -19.95 -19.43 -6.35
C ASN A 27 -19.62 -18.64 -7.63
N LEU A 28 -18.36 -18.35 -7.90
CA LEU A 28 -17.95 -17.65 -9.12
C LEU A 28 -17.55 -18.64 -10.21
N THR A 29 -18.06 -18.41 -11.41
CA THR A 29 -17.53 -19.08 -12.60
C THR A 29 -16.15 -18.55 -12.95
N TYR A 30 -15.38 -19.35 -13.70
CA TYR A 30 -14.06 -18.94 -14.18
C TYR A 30 -14.09 -17.63 -14.98
N VAL A 31 -15.13 -17.44 -15.81
CA VAL A 31 -15.31 -16.24 -16.63
C VAL A 31 -15.58 -15.01 -15.77
N GLU A 32 -16.40 -15.13 -14.72
CA GLU A 32 -16.64 -14.04 -13.78
C GLU A 32 -15.38 -13.68 -13.01
N ALA A 33 -14.62 -14.68 -12.53
CA ALA A 33 -13.35 -14.43 -11.84
C ALA A 33 -12.35 -13.69 -12.76
N LEU A 34 -12.24 -14.07 -14.03
CA LEU A 34 -11.42 -13.36 -15.01
C LEU A 34 -11.90 -11.92 -15.25
N ALA A 35 -13.20 -11.70 -15.35
CA ALA A 35 -13.75 -10.36 -15.54
C ALA A 35 -13.44 -9.46 -14.34
N TRP A 36 -13.56 -9.97 -13.11
CA TRP A 36 -13.16 -9.26 -11.90
C TRP A 36 -11.66 -8.98 -11.85
N MET A 37 -10.83 -9.92 -12.30
CA MET A 37 -9.38 -9.73 -12.36
C MET A 37 -9.01 -8.59 -13.33
N GLN A 38 -9.63 -8.55 -14.51
CA GLN A 38 -9.45 -7.45 -15.46
C GLN A 38 -9.94 -6.12 -14.89
N TYR A 39 -11.05 -6.12 -14.17
CA TYR A 39 -11.55 -4.93 -13.48
C TYR A 39 -10.56 -4.45 -12.42
N ALA A 40 -10.04 -5.32 -11.56
CA ALA A 40 -9.06 -4.99 -10.53
C ALA A 40 -7.74 -4.43 -11.14
N GLN A 41 -7.26 -5.01 -12.25
CA GLN A 41 -6.09 -4.47 -12.96
C GLN A 41 -6.31 -3.04 -13.47
N LYS A 42 -7.52 -2.71 -13.92
CA LYS A 42 -7.86 -1.36 -14.41
C LYS A 42 -8.14 -0.37 -13.27
N ALA A 43 -8.87 -0.81 -12.25
CA ALA A 43 -9.39 0.06 -11.19
C ALA A 43 -8.43 0.17 -9.99
N GLY A 44 -7.46 -0.73 -9.86
CA GLY A 44 -6.68 -0.96 -8.65
C GLY A 44 -7.37 -1.95 -7.70
N SER A 45 -6.77 -2.13 -6.52
CA SER A 45 -7.27 -3.03 -5.48
C SER A 45 -8.76 -2.83 -5.17
N LEU A 46 -9.46 -3.94 -4.95
CA LEU A 46 -10.86 -4.01 -4.54
C LEU A 46 -11.04 -3.78 -3.03
N ASN A 47 -9.96 -3.87 -2.25
CA ASN A 47 -9.92 -3.58 -0.85
C ASN A 47 -10.09 -2.08 -0.61
N LEU A 48 -11.32 -1.71 -0.24
CA LEU A 48 -11.69 -0.34 0.09
C LEU A 48 -10.82 0.22 1.24
N GLY A 49 -10.39 -0.62 2.18
CA GLY A 49 -9.51 -0.22 3.28
C GLY A 49 -8.21 0.40 2.78
N LEU A 50 -7.58 -0.17 1.76
CA LEU A 50 -6.35 0.37 1.16
C LEU A 50 -6.58 1.77 0.56
N ARG A 51 -7.71 1.98 -0.11
CA ARG A 51 -8.04 3.28 -0.70
C ARG A 51 -8.25 4.35 0.37
N VAL A 52 -8.92 3.97 1.46
CA VAL A 52 -9.17 4.87 2.60
C VAL A 52 -7.86 5.20 3.31
N GLU A 53 -7.02 4.20 3.60
CA GLU A 53 -5.70 4.39 4.20
C GLU A 53 -4.84 5.35 3.38
N HIS A 54 -4.76 5.15 2.06
CA HIS A 54 -3.99 6.02 1.17
C HIS A 54 -4.55 7.45 1.14
N GLY A 55 -5.88 7.60 1.14
CA GLY A 55 -6.52 8.91 1.19
C GLY A 55 -6.17 9.68 2.47
N PHE A 56 -6.23 9.01 3.63
CA PHE A 56 -5.86 9.63 4.91
C PHE A 56 -4.36 9.91 5.03
N ALA A 57 -3.50 9.02 4.55
CA ALA A 57 -2.06 9.25 4.52
C ALA A 57 -1.69 10.48 3.65
N MET A 58 -2.37 10.65 2.51
CA MET A 58 -2.21 11.84 1.67
C MET A 58 -2.64 13.11 2.41
N LEU A 59 -3.80 13.12 3.07
CA LEU A 59 -4.26 14.26 3.86
C LEU A 59 -3.32 14.59 5.01
N ALA A 60 -2.84 13.59 5.73
CA ALA A 60 -1.88 13.76 6.83
C ALA A 60 -0.56 14.35 6.33
N THR A 61 -0.07 13.90 5.16
CA THR A 61 1.14 14.44 4.52
C THR A 61 0.97 15.91 4.16
N LEU A 62 -0.15 16.27 3.54
CA LEU A 62 -0.44 17.67 3.20
C LEU A 62 -0.48 18.54 4.46
N LEU A 63 -1.16 18.08 5.52
CA LEU A 63 -1.25 18.80 6.78
C LEU A 63 0.14 18.96 7.44
N ASN A 64 0.93 17.89 7.49
CA ASN A 64 2.31 17.91 7.99
C ASN A 64 3.15 18.96 7.25
N ASN A 65 3.09 18.96 5.91
CA ASN A 65 3.89 19.87 5.09
C ASN A 65 3.49 21.34 5.29
N VAL A 66 2.18 21.62 5.39
CA VAL A 66 1.68 22.98 5.66
C VAL A 66 2.15 23.51 7.01
N HIS A 67 2.38 22.63 7.99
CA HIS A 67 2.89 22.98 9.31
C HIS A 67 4.44 22.90 9.41
N GLY A 68 5.15 22.78 8.29
CA GLY A 68 6.62 22.73 8.25
C GLY A 68 7.23 21.40 8.71
N GLY A 69 6.41 20.35 8.84
CA GLY A 69 6.87 19.00 9.13
C GLY A 69 7.63 18.38 7.96
N LYS A 70 8.33 17.28 8.24
CA LYS A 70 9.19 16.56 7.27
C LYS A 70 8.80 15.10 7.05
N ALA A 71 7.71 14.65 7.68
CA ALA A 71 7.19 13.31 7.46
C ALA A 71 6.75 13.11 6.00
N THR A 72 6.95 11.91 5.48
CA THR A 72 6.53 11.52 4.13
C THR A 72 5.21 10.76 4.15
N PHE A 73 4.67 10.48 2.97
CA PHE A 73 3.43 9.73 2.82
C PHE A 73 3.49 8.35 3.48
N GLU A 74 4.63 7.69 3.35
CA GLU A 74 4.89 6.36 3.90
C GLU A 74 4.86 6.34 5.44
N ASP A 75 5.19 7.45 6.10
CA ASP A 75 5.15 7.57 7.56
C ASP A 75 3.72 7.50 8.12
N PHE A 76 2.71 7.73 7.27
CA PHE A 76 1.29 7.70 7.63
C PHE A 76 0.56 6.44 7.15
N LEU A 77 1.26 5.50 6.50
CA LEU A 77 0.71 4.21 6.12
C LEU A 77 0.97 3.14 7.20
N PRO A 78 0.12 2.10 7.31
CA PRO A 78 0.42 0.96 8.17
C PRO A 78 1.74 0.28 7.79
N ASP A 79 2.50 -0.14 8.80
CA ASP A 79 3.71 -0.93 8.58
C ASP A 79 3.34 -2.33 8.13
N ARG A 80 3.54 -2.63 6.83
CA ARG A 80 3.28 -3.95 6.24
C ARG A 80 4.49 -4.87 6.27
N GLY A 81 5.49 -4.58 7.12
CA GLY A 81 6.67 -5.41 7.30
C GLY A 81 7.73 -5.26 6.20
N GLN A 82 7.59 -4.26 5.33
CA GLN A 82 8.59 -3.88 4.31
C GLN A 82 9.06 -2.45 4.57
N LYS A 83 9.62 -2.17 5.74
CA LYS A 83 10.43 -0.95 5.86
C LYS A 83 11.73 -1.21 5.10
N PRO A 84 12.11 -0.38 4.12
CA PRO A 84 13.45 -0.46 3.56
C PRO A 84 14.43 -0.35 4.74
N GLU A 85 15.43 -1.24 4.78
CA GLU A 85 16.45 -1.12 5.82
C GLU A 85 17.02 0.30 5.78
N PRO A 86 17.21 0.95 6.95
CA PRO A 86 17.80 2.27 6.99
C PRO A 86 19.11 2.22 6.20
N LYS A 87 19.18 3.02 5.14
CA LYS A 87 20.34 3.07 4.25
C LYS A 87 21.57 3.32 5.11
N ALA A 88 22.51 2.38 5.14
CA ALA A 88 23.71 2.53 5.96
C ALA A 88 24.42 3.84 5.57
N ALA A 89 24.64 4.72 6.54
CA ALA A 89 25.29 5.99 6.29
C ALA A 89 26.68 5.77 5.70
N THR A 90 26.94 6.35 4.55
CA THR A 90 28.25 6.24 3.89
C THR A 90 29.22 7.27 4.48
N PRO A 91 30.55 7.06 4.36
CA PRO A 91 31.54 8.08 4.71
C PRO A 91 31.31 9.42 3.99
N GLN A 92 30.73 9.39 2.80
CA GLN A 92 30.36 10.58 2.02
C GLN A 92 29.21 11.35 2.68
N ASP A 93 28.22 10.65 3.25
CA ASP A 93 27.12 11.28 3.99
C ASP A 93 27.63 11.98 5.26
N LEU A 94 28.60 11.36 5.96
CA LEU A 94 29.25 11.96 7.12
C LEU A 94 30.05 13.22 6.75
N LEU A 95 30.80 13.17 5.64
CA LEU A 95 31.59 14.31 5.18
C LEU A 95 30.69 15.51 4.80
N ALA A 96 29.57 15.25 4.12
CA ALA A 96 28.59 16.29 3.77
C ALA A 96 27.98 16.94 5.02
N LEU A 97 27.71 16.16 6.07
CA LEU A 97 27.23 16.67 7.36
C LEU A 97 28.27 17.59 8.02
N LEU A 98 29.54 17.19 8.08
CA LEU A 98 30.60 18.00 8.70
C LEU A 98 30.83 19.32 7.95
N GLN A 99 30.65 19.33 6.63
CA GLN A 99 30.76 20.52 5.81
C GLN A 99 29.58 21.49 6.00
N SER A 100 28.37 20.99 6.27
CA SER A 100 27.19 21.83 6.49
C SER A 100 27.19 22.56 7.83
N VAL A 101 27.84 21.98 8.86
CA VAL A 101 28.00 22.59 10.20
C VAL A 101 29.07 23.68 10.24
N LYS A 102 29.98 23.72 9.27
CA LYS A 102 31.11 24.66 9.23
C LYS A 102 30.75 26.05 8.65
N ARG A 103 29.46 26.37 8.50
CA ARG A 103 28.96 27.71 8.14
C ARG A 103 28.60 28.52 9.38
#